data_AF-A0A537D459-F1
#
_entry.id   AF-A0A537D459-F1
#
_cell.length_a   1.000
_cell.length_b   1.000
_cell.length_c   1.000
_cell.angle_alpha   90.00
_cell.angle_beta   90.00
_cell.angle_gamma   90.00
#
_symmetry.space_group_name_H-M   'P 1'
#
loop_
_entity.id
_entity.type
_entity.pdbx_description
1 polymer ?
#
loop_
_entity_poly.entity_id
_entity_poly.type
_entity_poly.pdbx_seq_one_letter_code
_entity_poly.pdbx_strand_id
1 'polypeptide(L)'
;MGRHSLLLSSPRPLVLASSAAAIGAPGHPFAFAPIALTGPSLSSVVAPASGRAANAPVARWKNELDAGRRELEGAYRIHRRPRRLLAGQARLTDRILRGLWAEIDPPPGCALVAVGGYGRGELFPHSDVDVVVLLPQPLTDARSGGASGIERFIGLMWDTGLEIGHSVRTIDECEAEMEGDAVIRTSLLERRLLAGSRSLYARFGRRFDATLRTLRTISNRISRKARAAGATCRRSSGLRGQPVSVGRGARLRLTA
;
A
#
# COMPACT_ATOMS: atom_id res chain seq x y z
N MET A 1 4.78 70.76 -38.08
CA MET A 1 4.30 71.56 -36.92
C MET A 1 3.24 70.74 -36.18
N GLY A 2 3.38 70.59 -34.85
CA GLY A 2 2.39 70.05 -33.89
C GLY A 2 2.15 68.53 -33.94
N ARG A 3 2.82 67.66 -33.16
CA ARG A 3 2.59 67.31 -31.74
C ARG A 3 1.12 67.03 -31.39
N HIS A 4 0.81 65.79 -30.97
CA HIS A 4 0.13 65.48 -29.70
C HIS A 4 0.27 63.97 -29.36
N SER A 5 0.96 63.71 -28.25
CA SER A 5 0.97 62.44 -27.50
C SER A 5 -0.36 62.20 -26.82
N LEU A 6 -0.83 60.95 -26.73
CA LEU A 6 -1.50 60.43 -25.53
C LEU A 6 -1.21 58.94 -25.34
N LEU A 7 -0.81 58.64 -24.10
CA LEU A 7 -0.53 57.36 -23.48
C LEU A 7 -1.81 56.55 -23.22
N LEU A 8 -1.63 55.28 -22.87
CA LEU A 8 -2.44 54.35 -22.03
C LEU A 8 -2.64 53.01 -22.76
N SER A 9 -2.56 51.84 -22.16
CA SER A 9 -2.03 51.31 -20.90
C SER A 9 -2.22 49.80 -21.05
N SER A 10 -1.19 49.00 -20.78
CA SER A 10 -1.25 47.53 -20.84
C SER A 10 -1.98 46.96 -19.61
N PRO A 11 -2.83 45.92 -19.72
CA PRO A 11 -3.34 45.22 -18.56
C PRO A 11 -2.36 44.11 -18.11
N ARG A 12 -1.83 44.26 -16.89
CA ARG A 12 -1.18 43.18 -16.11
C ARG A 12 -2.26 42.27 -15.51
N PRO A 13 -2.06 40.94 -15.43
CA PRO A 13 -2.94 40.09 -14.65
C PRO A 13 -2.62 40.19 -13.15
N LEU A 14 -3.69 40.23 -12.35
CA LEU A 14 -3.68 40.14 -10.89
C LEU A 14 -3.11 38.79 -10.43
N VAL A 15 -2.11 38.83 -9.56
CA VAL A 15 -1.71 37.69 -8.71
C VAL A 15 -2.24 37.96 -7.32
N LEU A 16 -3.21 37.15 -6.89
CA LEU A 16 -3.68 37.11 -5.51
C LEU A 16 -2.60 36.46 -4.65
N ALA A 17 -2.02 37.25 -3.74
CA ALA A 17 -1.32 36.73 -2.58
C ALA A 17 -2.36 36.22 -1.57
N SER A 18 -2.16 35.01 -1.04
CA SER A 18 -2.78 34.61 0.23
C SER A 18 -1.69 34.10 1.16
N SER A 19 -1.64 34.73 2.33
CA SER A 19 -0.70 34.54 3.42
C SER A 19 -1.44 33.86 4.57
N ALA A 20 -0.87 32.78 5.11
CA ALA A 20 -1.07 32.30 6.48
C ALA A 20 0.01 31.23 6.76
N ALA A 21 1.15 31.62 7.36
CA ALA A 21 1.38 31.55 8.80
C ALA A 21 1.46 30.10 9.33
N ALA A 22 2.63 29.47 9.19
CA ALA A 22 3.00 28.28 9.94
C ALA A 22 3.80 28.71 11.19
N ILE A 23 3.18 28.56 12.36
CA ILE A 23 3.81 28.68 13.67
C ILE A 23 4.57 27.37 13.96
N GLY A 24 5.84 27.48 14.32
CA GLY A 24 6.70 26.35 14.68
C GLY A 24 6.45 25.82 16.10
N ALA A 25 6.36 24.48 16.21
CA ALA A 25 7.07 23.51 17.08
C ALA A 25 7.27 23.79 18.60
N PRO A 26 7.66 22.81 19.48
CA PRO A 26 8.07 21.41 19.21
C PRO A 26 7.53 20.34 20.20
N GLY A 27 7.71 19.05 19.87
CA GLY A 27 7.93 18.03 20.91
C GLY A 27 7.33 16.63 20.70
N HIS A 28 7.68 15.89 19.64
CA HIS A 28 7.58 14.41 19.66
C HIS A 28 8.67 13.74 18.80
N PRO A 29 9.31 12.65 19.27
CA PRO A 29 10.40 11.97 18.58
C PRO A 29 9.87 10.92 17.59
N PHE A 30 9.21 11.36 16.51
CA PHE A 30 8.94 10.50 15.35
C PHE A 30 9.09 11.33 14.07
N ALA A 31 10.33 11.67 13.73
CA ALA A 31 10.66 12.28 12.46
C ALA A 31 10.84 11.19 11.40
N PHE A 32 9.81 10.96 10.59
CA PHE A 32 9.97 10.31 9.29
C PHE A 32 10.53 11.36 8.32
N ALA A 33 11.74 11.12 7.80
CA ALA A 33 12.28 11.90 6.70
C ALA A 33 11.50 11.57 5.41
N PRO A 34 11.09 12.57 4.60
CA PRO A 34 10.51 12.31 3.29
C PRO A 34 11.61 11.87 2.33
N ILE A 35 11.48 10.66 1.76
CA ILE A 35 12.30 10.22 0.63
C ILE A 35 11.80 10.97 -0.61
N ALA A 36 12.66 11.83 -1.16
CA ALA A 36 12.44 12.50 -2.42
C ALA A 36 12.49 11.47 -3.57
N LEU A 37 11.33 11.16 -4.15
CA LEU A 37 11.23 10.53 -5.47
C LEU A 37 11.09 11.63 -6.52
N THR A 38 12.19 11.95 -7.17
CA THR A 38 12.19 12.71 -8.42
C THR A 38 11.83 11.78 -9.58
N GLY A 39 10.65 11.97 -10.16
CA GLY A 39 10.15 11.29 -11.38
C GLY A 39 8.72 11.76 -11.67
N PRO A 40 8.30 11.92 -12.94
CA PRO A 40 7.48 13.05 -13.35
C PRO A 40 6.02 12.96 -12.88
N SER A 41 5.54 14.14 -12.47
CA SER A 41 4.14 14.49 -12.23
C SER A 41 3.23 14.07 -13.39
N LEU A 42 2.19 13.32 -13.08
CA LEU A 42 0.96 13.23 -13.89
C LEU A 42 -0.25 13.44 -12.98
N SER A 43 -0.35 14.65 -12.44
CA SER A 43 -1.65 15.23 -12.10
C SER A 43 -2.30 15.73 -13.39
N SER A 44 -3.23 14.97 -13.98
CA SER A 44 -4.38 15.54 -14.70
C SER A 44 -5.49 14.49 -14.91
N VAL A 45 -6.50 14.61 -14.03
CA VAL A 45 -7.94 14.47 -14.27
C VAL A 45 -8.38 14.02 -15.67
N VAL A 46 -9.12 12.91 -15.74
CA VAL A 46 -10.49 12.84 -16.27
C VAL A 46 -11.26 11.74 -15.52
N ALA A 47 -12.15 12.13 -14.60
CA ALA A 47 -13.27 11.27 -14.22
C ALA A 47 -14.32 11.37 -15.34
N PRO A 48 -14.80 10.26 -15.94
CA PRO A 48 -15.81 10.35 -16.98
C PRO A 48 -17.17 10.69 -16.35
N ALA A 49 -17.63 11.92 -16.56
CA ALA A 49 -19.03 12.27 -16.35
C ALA A 49 -19.86 11.66 -17.50
N SER A 50 -20.56 10.56 -17.25
CA SER A 50 -21.62 10.04 -18.14
C SER A 50 -22.55 9.02 -17.46
N GLY A 51 -23.77 9.46 -17.15
CA GLY A 51 -24.96 8.63 -17.28
C GLY A 51 -25.40 7.82 -16.06
N ARG A 52 -26.38 8.36 -15.33
CA ARG A 52 -27.08 7.78 -14.16
C ARG A 52 -27.62 6.34 -14.33
N ALA A 53 -27.61 5.78 -15.55
CA ALA A 53 -27.98 4.39 -15.86
C ALA A 53 -26.79 3.41 -15.92
N ALA A 54 -25.57 3.88 -16.22
CA ALA A 54 -24.36 3.05 -16.27
C ALA A 54 -23.82 2.67 -14.87
N ASN A 55 -24.25 3.40 -13.83
CA ASN A 55 -23.83 3.20 -12.44
C ASN A 55 -24.82 2.38 -11.58
N ALA A 56 -25.88 1.81 -12.16
CA ALA A 56 -26.81 0.97 -11.42
C ALA A 56 -26.12 -0.23 -10.71
N PRO A 57 -25.12 -0.91 -11.32
CA PRO A 57 -24.38 -1.98 -10.64
C PRO A 57 -23.55 -1.47 -9.47
N VAL A 58 -22.87 -0.34 -9.63
CA VAL A 58 -22.06 0.30 -8.56
C VAL A 58 -22.93 0.69 -7.37
N ALA A 59 -24.08 1.33 -7.63
CA ALA A 59 -24.99 1.75 -6.57
C ALA A 59 -25.49 0.54 -5.74
N ARG A 60 -25.75 -0.60 -6.39
CA ARG A 60 -26.07 -1.84 -5.70
C ARG A 60 -24.94 -2.28 -4.78
N TRP A 61 -23.70 -2.36 -5.28
CA TRP A 61 -22.56 -2.82 -4.48
C TRP A 61 -22.24 -1.89 -3.32
N LYS A 62 -22.32 -0.58 -3.55
CA LYS A 62 -22.19 0.43 -2.50
C LYS A 62 -23.24 0.26 -1.41
N ASN A 63 -24.52 0.10 -1.80
CA ASN A 63 -25.60 -0.11 -0.85
C ASN A 63 -25.43 -1.40 -0.05
N GLU A 64 -24.97 -2.49 -0.69
CA GLU A 64 -24.68 -3.75 -0.01
C GLU A 64 -23.51 -3.61 0.98
N LEU A 65 -22.44 -2.92 0.59
CA LEU A 65 -21.30 -2.63 1.45
C LEU A 65 -21.73 -1.82 2.67
N ASP A 66 -22.46 -0.73 2.47
CA ASP A 66 -22.92 0.16 3.54
C ASP A 66 -23.88 -0.55 4.49
N ALA A 67 -24.83 -1.32 3.96
CA ALA A 67 -25.77 -2.09 4.76
C ALA A 67 -25.06 -3.18 5.57
N GLY A 68 -24.17 -3.95 4.95
CA GLY A 68 -23.41 -5.00 5.61
C GLY A 68 -22.47 -4.46 6.69
N ARG A 69 -21.82 -3.31 6.45
CA ARG A 69 -20.99 -2.63 7.46
C ARG A 69 -21.82 -2.23 8.68
N ARG A 70 -22.98 -1.60 8.47
CA ARG A 70 -23.91 -1.24 9.57
C ARG A 70 -24.37 -2.45 10.36
N GLU A 71 -24.69 -3.57 9.70
CA GLU A 71 -25.09 -4.80 10.37
C GLU A 71 -23.95 -5.36 11.24
N LEU A 72 -22.74 -5.44 10.70
CA LEU A 72 -21.57 -5.92 11.42
C LEU A 72 -21.21 -5.04 12.61
N GLU A 73 -21.30 -3.73 12.46
CA GLU A 73 -21.12 -2.77 13.55
C GLU A 73 -22.19 -2.92 14.64
N GLY A 74 -23.46 -3.07 14.23
CA GLY A 74 -24.57 -3.33 15.15
C GLY A 74 -24.36 -4.61 15.96
N ALA A 75 -23.99 -5.71 15.29
CA ALA A 75 -23.68 -6.97 15.94
C ALA A 75 -22.46 -6.86 16.88
N TYR A 76 -21.44 -6.09 16.50
CA TYR A 76 -20.29 -5.82 17.37
C TYR A 76 -20.68 -5.02 18.61
N ARG A 77 -21.60 -4.05 18.47
CA ARG A 77 -22.07 -3.24 19.61
C ARG A 77 -22.76 -4.09 20.68
N ILE A 78 -23.47 -5.13 20.27
CA ILE A 78 -24.17 -6.05 21.19
C ILE A 78 -23.21 -7.09 21.76
N HIS A 79 -22.42 -7.76 20.90
CA HIS A 79 -21.70 -8.97 21.29
C HIS A 79 -20.22 -8.77 21.64
N ARG A 80 -19.62 -7.63 21.30
CA ARG A 80 -18.20 -7.29 21.56
C ARG A 80 -17.21 -8.36 21.08
N ARG A 81 -17.46 -8.94 19.91
CA ARG A 81 -16.61 -9.98 19.29
C ARG A 81 -15.77 -9.39 18.15
N PRO A 82 -14.57 -8.82 18.41
CA PRO A 82 -13.79 -8.12 17.39
C PRO A 82 -13.36 -9.02 16.24
N ARG A 83 -12.93 -10.26 16.52
CA ARG A 83 -12.56 -11.22 15.45
C ARG A 83 -13.70 -11.49 14.46
N ARG A 84 -14.95 -11.50 14.93
CA ARG A 84 -16.12 -11.68 14.06
C ARG A 84 -16.40 -10.45 13.22
N LEU A 85 -16.19 -9.25 13.77
CA LEU A 85 -16.29 -8.00 13.02
C LEU A 85 -15.25 -7.97 11.90
N LEU A 86 -13.97 -8.20 12.21
CA LEU A 86 -12.87 -8.14 11.22
C LEU A 86 -13.03 -9.18 10.11
N ALA A 87 -13.33 -10.43 10.47
CA ALA A 87 -13.57 -11.49 9.50
C ALA A 87 -14.90 -11.30 8.74
N GLY A 88 -15.87 -10.61 9.33
CA GLY A 88 -17.12 -10.23 8.68
C GLY A 88 -16.89 -9.16 7.61
N GLN A 89 -16.13 -8.11 7.97
CA GLN A 89 -15.73 -7.04 7.07
C GLN A 89 -14.94 -7.60 5.87
N ALA A 90 -13.95 -8.46 6.11
CA ALA A 90 -13.19 -9.08 5.04
C ALA A 90 -14.06 -9.92 4.10
N ARG A 91 -14.99 -10.72 4.65
CA ARG A 91 -15.92 -11.53 3.83
C ARG A 91 -16.93 -10.69 3.04
N LEU A 92 -17.37 -9.57 3.60
CA LEU A 92 -18.23 -8.63 2.89
C LEU A 92 -17.46 -8.02 1.71
N THR A 93 -16.26 -7.50 1.95
CA THR A 93 -15.39 -6.94 0.89
C THR A 93 -15.04 -7.99 -0.17
N ASP A 94 -14.74 -9.24 0.21
CA ASP A 94 -14.51 -10.34 -0.73
C ASP A 94 -15.69 -10.51 -1.70
N ARG A 95 -16.92 -10.45 -1.18
CA ARG A 95 -18.13 -10.60 -1.98
C ARG A 95 -18.26 -9.45 -2.98
N ILE A 96 -18.08 -8.21 -2.52
CA ILE A 96 -18.16 -7.02 -3.38
C ILE A 96 -17.11 -7.10 -4.49
N LEU A 97 -15.84 -7.33 -4.13
CA LEU A 97 -14.75 -7.38 -5.10
C LEU A 97 -14.91 -8.52 -6.10
N ARG A 98 -15.37 -9.70 -5.68
CA ARG A 98 -15.67 -10.81 -6.60
C ARG A 98 -16.84 -10.48 -7.53
N GLY A 99 -17.86 -9.77 -7.03
CA GLY A 99 -18.98 -9.30 -7.82
C GLY A 99 -18.54 -8.31 -8.90
N LEU A 100 -17.81 -7.27 -8.51
CA LEU A 100 -17.22 -6.30 -9.43
C LEU A 100 -16.30 -6.95 -10.46
N TRP A 101 -15.46 -7.90 -10.02
CA TRP A 101 -14.56 -8.65 -10.88
C TRP A 101 -15.31 -9.49 -11.93
N ALA A 102 -16.51 -9.97 -11.62
CA ALA A 102 -17.33 -10.72 -12.58
C ALA A 102 -18.05 -9.80 -13.59
N GLU A 103 -18.33 -8.55 -13.24
CA GLU A 103 -19.05 -7.60 -14.11
C GLU A 103 -18.19 -7.02 -15.25
N ILE A 104 -16.88 -7.01 -15.08
CA ILE A 104 -15.93 -6.40 -16.04
C ILE A 104 -15.43 -7.35 -17.12
N ASP A 105 -15.71 -8.66 -16.99
CA ASP A 105 -15.11 -9.75 -17.78
C ASP A 105 -13.57 -9.61 -17.93
N PRO A 106 -12.82 -9.91 -16.87
CA PRO A 106 -11.41 -9.58 -16.79
C PRO A 106 -10.59 -10.41 -17.79
N PRO A 107 -9.47 -9.86 -18.31
CA PRO A 107 -8.68 -10.55 -19.31
C PRO A 107 -8.31 -11.98 -18.89
N PRO A 108 -8.37 -12.93 -19.83
CA PRO A 108 -8.22 -14.34 -19.53
C PRO A 108 -6.86 -14.63 -18.90
N GLY A 109 -6.87 -15.47 -17.88
CA GLY A 109 -5.65 -15.87 -17.18
C GLY A 109 -5.20 -14.90 -16.07
N CYS A 110 -5.84 -13.74 -15.89
CA CYS A 110 -5.54 -12.84 -14.77
C CYS A 110 -6.06 -13.37 -13.43
N ALA A 111 -5.49 -12.89 -12.32
CA ALA A 111 -5.94 -13.24 -10.98
C ALA A 111 -6.02 -12.00 -10.08
N LEU A 112 -7.06 -11.92 -9.25
CA LEU A 112 -7.22 -10.90 -8.22
C LEU A 112 -6.79 -11.46 -6.87
N VAL A 113 -5.82 -10.79 -6.24
CA VAL A 113 -5.18 -11.26 -5.00
C VAL A 113 -5.30 -10.19 -3.93
N ALA A 114 -5.84 -10.53 -2.76
CA ALA A 114 -5.76 -9.69 -1.57
C ALA A 114 -4.38 -9.83 -0.93
N VAL A 115 -3.83 -8.75 -0.38
CA VAL A 115 -2.52 -8.74 0.30
C VAL A 115 -2.62 -8.04 1.66
N GLY A 116 -1.55 -8.09 2.45
CA GLY A 116 -1.52 -7.48 3.79
C GLY A 116 -2.59 -8.04 4.74
N GLY A 117 -3.08 -7.18 5.66
CA GLY A 117 -4.10 -7.54 6.65
C GLY A 117 -5.39 -8.07 6.01
N TYR A 118 -5.82 -7.49 4.89
CA TYR A 118 -6.97 -7.97 4.14
C TYR A 118 -6.75 -9.37 3.54
N GLY A 119 -5.53 -9.64 3.09
CA GLY A 119 -5.09 -10.95 2.64
C GLY A 119 -5.22 -12.03 3.73
N ARG A 120 -4.93 -11.70 5.00
CA ARG A 120 -5.17 -12.60 6.15
C ARG A 120 -6.65 -12.82 6.50
N GLY A 121 -7.57 -12.11 5.85
CA GLY A 121 -9.00 -12.17 6.15
C GLY A 121 -9.40 -11.36 7.38
N GLU A 122 -8.58 -10.38 7.79
CA GLU A 122 -8.85 -9.47 8.90
C GLU A 122 -8.86 -8.03 8.38
N LEU A 123 -10.06 -7.47 8.22
CA LEU A 123 -10.21 -6.09 7.75
C LEU A 123 -10.70 -5.20 8.89
N PHE A 124 -9.90 -4.21 9.26
CA PHE A 124 -10.25 -3.23 10.25
C PHE A 124 -11.22 -2.18 9.67
N PRO A 125 -12.13 -1.62 10.48
CA PRO A 125 -12.97 -0.50 10.04
C PRO A 125 -12.10 0.66 9.54
N HIS A 126 -12.45 1.25 8.40
CA HIS A 126 -11.71 2.35 7.77
C HIS A 126 -10.24 2.04 7.42
N SER A 127 -9.87 0.77 7.32
CA SER A 127 -8.56 0.41 6.78
C SER A 127 -8.63 0.21 5.27
N ASP A 128 -7.53 0.57 4.62
CA ASP A 128 -7.34 0.34 3.20
C ASP A 128 -7.48 -1.14 2.84
N VAL A 129 -8.05 -1.37 1.66
CA VAL A 129 -8.20 -2.69 1.05
C VAL A 129 -7.10 -2.84 0.01
N ASP A 130 -6.05 -3.58 0.37
CA ASP A 130 -4.91 -3.80 -0.53
C ASP A 130 -5.14 -5.01 -1.47
N VAL A 131 -5.06 -4.75 -2.78
CA VAL A 131 -5.22 -5.76 -3.82
C VAL A 131 -4.10 -5.70 -4.87
N VAL A 132 -3.77 -6.86 -5.43
CA VAL A 132 -2.87 -7.01 -6.56
C VAL A 132 -3.64 -7.70 -7.68
N VAL A 133 -3.73 -7.04 -8.83
CA VAL A 133 -4.18 -7.64 -10.09
C VAL A 133 -2.97 -8.27 -10.75
N LEU A 134 -2.91 -9.59 -10.73
CA LEU A 134 -1.81 -10.36 -11.29
C LEU A 134 -2.09 -10.68 -12.75
N LEU A 135 -1.18 -10.26 -13.61
CA LEU A 135 -1.24 -10.46 -15.05
C LEU A 135 -0.36 -11.63 -15.50
N PRO A 136 -0.81 -12.43 -16.48
CA PRO A 136 0.02 -13.48 -17.07
C PRO A 136 1.17 -12.90 -17.91
N GLN A 137 0.97 -11.73 -18.51
CA GLN A 137 1.94 -10.98 -19.32
C GLN A 137 1.67 -9.48 -19.16
N PRO A 138 2.67 -8.61 -19.44
CA PRO A 138 2.46 -7.17 -19.39
C PRO A 138 1.36 -6.73 -20.36
N LEU A 139 0.61 -5.71 -19.99
CA LEU A 139 -0.36 -5.07 -20.91
C LEU A 139 0.42 -4.24 -21.93
N THR A 140 0.92 -4.88 -22.99
CA THR A 140 1.75 -4.22 -24.02
C THR A 140 0.94 -3.35 -24.98
N ASP A 141 -0.37 -3.58 -25.10
CA ASP A 141 -1.25 -2.79 -25.97
C ASP A 141 -2.42 -2.20 -25.19
N ALA A 142 -2.47 -0.88 -25.04
CA ALA A 142 -3.61 -0.15 -24.50
C ALA A 142 -4.91 -0.36 -25.31
N ARG A 143 -4.79 -0.86 -26.56
CA ARG A 143 -5.91 -1.20 -27.44
C ARG A 143 -6.44 -2.63 -27.24
N SER A 144 -5.70 -3.48 -26.53
CA SER A 144 -6.22 -4.78 -26.13
C SER A 144 -7.26 -4.58 -25.03
N GLY A 145 -8.47 -5.12 -25.21
CA GLY A 145 -9.59 -4.90 -24.28
C GLY A 145 -9.34 -5.32 -22.82
N GLY A 146 -8.21 -5.99 -22.55
CA GLY A 146 -7.79 -6.33 -21.19
C GLY A 146 -7.40 -5.14 -20.33
N ALA A 147 -6.72 -4.12 -20.89
CA ALA A 147 -6.31 -2.94 -20.13
C ALA A 147 -7.52 -2.10 -19.69
N SER A 148 -8.48 -1.88 -20.60
CA SER A 148 -9.71 -1.15 -20.32
C SER A 148 -10.60 -1.85 -19.30
N GLY A 149 -10.63 -3.18 -19.28
CA GLY A 149 -11.35 -3.96 -18.27
C GLY A 149 -10.80 -3.76 -16.86
N ILE A 150 -9.47 -3.75 -16.71
CA ILE A 150 -8.81 -3.55 -15.41
C ILE A 150 -8.91 -2.10 -14.94
N GLU A 151 -8.75 -1.13 -15.84
CA GLU A 151 -8.98 0.29 -15.51
C GLU A 151 -10.41 0.53 -15.03
N ARG A 152 -11.39 -0.06 -15.74
CA ARG A 152 -12.79 -0.03 -15.32
C ARG A 152 -12.99 -0.67 -13.95
N PHE A 153 -12.37 -1.83 -13.69
CA PHE A 153 -12.43 -2.48 -12.38
C PHE A 153 -11.97 -1.56 -11.26
N ILE A 154 -10.83 -0.88 -11.46
CA ILE A 154 -10.27 0.06 -10.50
C ILE A 154 -11.24 1.22 -10.27
N GLY A 155 -11.80 1.79 -11.34
CA GLY A 155 -12.82 2.86 -11.22
C GLY A 155 -14.03 2.41 -10.39
N LEU A 156 -14.62 1.25 -10.73
CA LEU A 156 -15.78 0.72 -10.01
C LEU A 156 -15.49 0.48 -8.52
N MET A 157 -14.29 -0.02 -8.23
CA MET A 157 -13.79 -0.23 -6.88
C MET A 157 -13.84 1.06 -6.04
N TRP A 158 -13.34 2.17 -6.57
CA TRP A 158 -13.43 3.49 -5.91
C TRP A 158 -14.88 3.98 -5.78
N ASP A 159 -15.69 3.79 -6.82
CA ASP A 159 -17.08 4.26 -6.80
C ASP A 159 -17.95 3.55 -5.75
N THR A 160 -17.56 2.35 -5.30
CA THR A 160 -18.22 1.67 -4.17
C THR A 160 -17.96 2.31 -2.81
N GLY A 161 -16.99 3.22 -2.68
CA GLY A 161 -16.60 3.84 -1.41
C GLY A 161 -15.63 3.01 -0.57
N LEU A 162 -14.92 2.07 -1.20
CA LEU A 162 -13.79 1.39 -0.60
C LEU A 162 -12.53 2.26 -0.74
N GLU A 163 -11.75 2.40 0.33
CA GLU A 163 -10.39 2.95 0.28
C GLU A 163 -9.47 1.83 -0.18
N ILE A 164 -8.84 1.97 -1.36
CA ILE A 164 -8.18 0.86 -2.05
C ILE A 164 -6.73 1.20 -2.39
N GLY A 165 -5.82 0.41 -1.80
CA GLY A 165 -4.47 0.23 -2.32
C GLY A 165 -4.49 -0.81 -3.42
N HIS A 166 -4.03 -0.48 -4.63
CA HIS A 166 -3.98 -1.45 -5.72
C HIS A 166 -2.64 -1.42 -6.46
N SER A 167 -2.28 -2.55 -7.06
CA SER A 167 -1.23 -2.62 -8.07
C SER A 167 -1.60 -3.62 -9.15
N VAL A 168 -1.19 -3.33 -10.39
CA VAL A 168 -1.38 -4.19 -11.55
C VAL A 168 0.01 -4.61 -12.01
N ARG A 169 0.34 -5.89 -11.88
CA ARG A 169 1.70 -6.39 -12.09
C ARG A 169 1.71 -7.81 -12.65
N THR A 170 2.75 -8.13 -13.39
CA THR A 170 3.14 -9.49 -13.73
C THR A 170 3.85 -10.17 -12.56
N ILE A 171 4.11 -11.48 -12.69
CA ILE A 171 4.92 -12.18 -11.69
C ILE A 171 6.37 -11.65 -11.66
N ASP A 172 6.93 -11.31 -12.82
CA ASP A 172 8.30 -10.81 -12.92
C ASP A 172 8.46 -9.45 -12.24
N GLU A 173 7.49 -8.54 -12.44
CA GLU A 173 7.47 -7.24 -11.75
C GLU A 173 7.28 -7.40 -10.23
N CYS A 174 6.41 -8.31 -9.79
CA CYS A 174 6.27 -8.61 -8.36
C CYS A 174 7.60 -9.09 -7.73
N GLU A 175 8.39 -9.87 -8.47
CA GLU A 175 9.71 -10.34 -8.03
C GLU A 175 10.74 -9.21 -7.95
N ALA A 176 10.78 -8.32 -8.93
CA ALA A 176 11.66 -7.17 -8.90
C ALA A 176 11.36 -6.26 -7.69
N GLU A 177 10.09 -5.93 -7.47
CA GLU A 177 9.64 -5.08 -6.36
C GLU A 177 9.95 -5.70 -5.00
N MET A 178 9.72 -7.01 -4.83
CA MET A 178 9.98 -7.65 -3.54
C MET A 178 11.48 -7.72 -3.21
N GLU A 179 12.38 -7.72 -4.19
CA GLU A 179 13.82 -7.72 -3.95
C GLU A 179 14.28 -6.35 -3.43
N GLY A 180 13.72 -5.27 -3.96
CA GLY A 180 14.04 -3.89 -3.60
C GLY A 180 13.36 -3.38 -2.32
N ASP A 181 12.14 -3.84 -2.02
CA ASP A 181 11.33 -3.30 -0.91
C ASP A 181 10.85 -4.39 0.06
N ALA A 182 11.28 -4.27 1.32
CA ALA A 182 10.88 -5.17 2.40
C ALA A 182 9.40 -5.03 2.78
N VAL A 183 8.78 -3.86 2.61
CA VAL A 183 7.37 -3.60 2.92
C VAL A 183 6.47 -4.31 1.91
N ILE A 184 6.79 -4.21 0.61
CA ILE A 184 6.08 -4.96 -0.43
C ILE A 184 6.23 -6.46 -0.18
N ARG A 185 7.46 -6.91 0.11
CA ARG A 185 7.75 -8.31 0.41
C ARG A 185 6.93 -8.85 1.58
N THR A 186 6.81 -8.11 2.67
CA THR A 186 6.02 -8.55 3.83
C THR A 186 4.53 -8.53 3.56
N SER A 187 4.01 -7.55 2.81
CA SER A 187 2.60 -7.53 2.41
C SER A 187 2.22 -8.73 1.53
N LEU A 188 3.10 -9.11 0.59
CA LEU A 188 2.89 -10.25 -0.31
C LEU A 188 2.97 -11.63 0.39
N LEU A 189 3.58 -11.73 1.59
CA LEU A 189 3.52 -12.96 2.39
C LEU A 189 2.08 -13.33 2.76
N GLU A 190 1.22 -12.32 2.89
CA GLU A 190 -0.15 -12.44 3.38
C GLU A 190 -1.16 -12.56 2.23
N ARG A 191 -0.68 -12.95 1.04
CA ARG A 191 -1.49 -13.08 -0.17
C ARG A 191 -2.61 -14.11 -0.07
N ARG A 192 -3.79 -13.76 -0.59
CA ARG A 192 -4.95 -14.66 -0.70
C ARG A 192 -5.68 -14.46 -2.02
N LEU A 193 -5.96 -15.56 -2.72
CA LEU A 193 -6.69 -15.50 -3.97
C LEU A 193 -8.16 -15.11 -3.74
N LEU A 194 -8.60 -14.02 -4.38
CA LEU A 194 -10.00 -13.60 -4.38
C LEU A 194 -10.75 -14.16 -5.58
N ALA A 195 -10.22 -13.96 -6.80
CA ALA A 195 -10.87 -14.36 -8.06
C ALA A 195 -9.85 -14.60 -9.18
N GLY A 196 -10.30 -15.21 -10.29
CA GLY A 196 -9.50 -15.43 -11.49
C GLY A 196 -8.65 -16.70 -11.46
N SER A 197 -7.50 -16.66 -12.16
CA SER A 197 -6.67 -17.82 -12.49
C SER A 197 -5.95 -18.42 -11.30
N ARG A 198 -6.41 -19.61 -10.86
CA ARG A 198 -5.75 -20.41 -9.82
C ARG A 198 -4.35 -20.87 -10.24
N SER A 199 -4.14 -21.18 -11.51
CA SER A 199 -2.85 -21.65 -12.03
C SER A 199 -1.81 -20.52 -11.99
N LEU A 200 -2.21 -19.30 -12.36
CA LEU A 200 -1.35 -18.12 -12.27
C LEU A 200 -1.00 -17.80 -10.82
N TYR A 201 -1.99 -17.81 -9.92
CA TYR A 201 -1.77 -17.63 -8.49
C TYR A 201 -0.84 -18.70 -7.89
N ALA A 202 -1.00 -19.98 -8.25
CA ALA A 202 -0.11 -21.03 -7.79
C ALA A 202 1.32 -20.90 -8.35
N ARG A 203 1.47 -20.42 -9.60
CA ARG A 203 2.77 -20.13 -10.20
C ARG A 203 3.46 -18.97 -9.46
N PHE A 204 2.74 -17.88 -9.20
CA PHE A 204 3.21 -16.80 -8.34
C PHE A 204 3.59 -17.32 -6.95
N GLY A 205 2.77 -18.24 -6.42
CA GLY A 205 3.00 -19.09 -5.26
C GLY A 205 4.46 -19.55 -5.14
N ARG A 206 4.80 -20.46 -6.05
CA ARG A 206 6.11 -21.13 -6.11
C ARG A 206 7.27 -20.18 -6.35
N ARG A 207 7.07 -19.18 -7.21
CA ARG A 207 8.07 -18.19 -7.58
C ARG A 207 8.47 -17.31 -6.40
N PHE A 208 7.48 -16.74 -5.73
CA PHE A 208 7.66 -15.99 -4.48
C PHE A 208 8.42 -16.79 -3.41
N ASP A 209 8.06 -18.05 -3.18
CA ASP A 209 8.73 -18.91 -2.18
C ASP A 209 10.19 -19.22 -2.57
N ALA A 210 10.49 -19.31 -3.87
CA ALA A 210 11.87 -19.45 -4.36
C ALA A 210 12.68 -18.18 -4.08
N THR A 211 12.15 -17.00 -4.40
CA THR A 211 12.81 -15.71 -4.15
C THR A 211 13.09 -15.49 -2.67
N LEU A 212 12.12 -15.78 -1.79
CA LEU A 212 12.32 -15.69 -0.35
C LEU A 212 13.42 -16.62 0.18
N ARG A 213 13.53 -17.84 -0.35
CA ARG A 213 14.63 -18.77 0.00
C ARG A 213 15.99 -18.22 -0.43
N THR A 214 16.06 -17.62 -1.61
CA THR A 214 17.29 -16.98 -2.12
C THR A 214 17.70 -15.80 -1.22
N LEU A 215 16.76 -14.89 -0.93
CA LEU A 215 17.00 -13.73 -0.07
C LEU A 215 17.41 -14.14 1.35
N ARG A 216 16.79 -15.17 1.92
CA ARG A 216 17.18 -15.74 3.22
C ARG A 216 18.61 -16.29 3.18
N THR A 217 19.00 -16.95 2.09
CA THR A 217 20.34 -17.49 1.93
C THR A 217 21.39 -16.39 1.84
N ILE A 218 21.10 -15.32 1.09
CA ILE A 218 21.95 -14.13 0.98
C ILE A 218 22.10 -13.47 2.36
N SER A 219 21.00 -13.22 3.05
CA SER A 219 21.00 -12.64 4.40
C SER A 219 21.83 -13.47 5.38
N ASN A 220 21.66 -14.79 5.39
CA ASN A 220 22.44 -15.70 6.22
C ASN A 220 23.95 -15.63 5.92
N ARG A 221 24.34 -15.54 4.65
CA ARG A 221 25.75 -15.39 4.24
C ARG A 221 26.33 -14.07 4.74
N ILE A 222 25.61 -12.97 4.59
CA ILE A 222 26.01 -11.64 5.09
C ILE A 222 26.19 -11.68 6.62
N SER A 223 25.21 -12.19 7.36
CA SER A 223 25.29 -12.29 8.83
C SER A 223 26.41 -13.22 9.29
N ARG A 224 26.72 -14.29 8.57
CA ARG A 224 27.87 -15.16 8.86
C ARG A 224 29.20 -14.44 8.62
N LYS A 225 29.35 -13.74 7.49
CA LYS A 225 30.57 -12.98 7.17
C LYS A 225 30.81 -11.85 8.19
N ALA A 226 29.75 -11.14 8.58
CA ALA A 226 29.81 -10.11 9.62
C ALA A 226 30.24 -10.69 10.99
N ARG A 227 29.67 -11.83 11.41
CA ARG A 227 30.07 -12.52 12.64
C ARG A 227 31.52 -13.00 12.61
N ALA A 228 31.96 -13.57 11.49
CA ALA A 228 33.34 -14.01 11.31
C ALA A 228 34.31 -12.83 11.40
N ALA A 229 34.03 -11.72 10.72
CA ALA A 229 34.84 -10.51 10.81
C ALA A 229 34.90 -9.95 12.25
N GLY A 230 33.75 -9.92 12.95
CA GLY A 230 33.68 -9.50 14.35
C GLY A 230 34.45 -10.41 15.32
N ALA A 231 34.47 -11.72 15.07
CA ALA A 231 35.26 -12.68 15.85
C ALA A 231 36.76 -12.53 15.61
N THR A 232 37.18 -12.27 14.37
CA THR A 232 38.58 -11.99 14.03
C THR A 232 39.07 -10.69 14.68
N CYS A 233 38.28 -9.63 14.64
CA CYS A 233 38.62 -8.34 15.28
C CYS A 233 38.82 -8.48 16.81
N ARG A 234 38.00 -9.28 17.50
CA ARG A 234 38.19 -9.55 18.94
C ARG A 234 39.45 -10.35 19.24
N ARG A 235 39.86 -11.25 18.34
CA ARG A 235 41.11 -12.02 18.51
C ARG A 235 42.35 -11.16 18.26
N SER A 236 42.33 -10.27 17.27
CA SER A 236 43.48 -9.40 16.94
C SER A 236 43.66 -8.23 17.91
N SER A 237 42.60 -7.78 18.60
CA SER A 237 42.67 -6.67 19.57
C SER A 237 43.11 -7.06 20.98
N GLY A 238 43.34 -8.35 21.28
CA GLY A 238 43.87 -8.80 22.57
C GLY A 238 42.96 -8.53 23.79
N LEU A 239 41.73 -8.05 23.59
CA LEU A 239 40.77 -7.77 24.64
C LEU A 239 40.22 -9.09 25.23
N ARG A 240 40.98 -9.70 26.14
CA ARG A 240 40.42 -10.63 27.14
C ARG A 240 39.47 -9.80 28.00
N GLY A 241 38.18 -9.92 27.76
CA GLY A 241 37.17 -9.34 28.65
C GLY A 241 37.33 -9.93 30.04
N GLN A 242 37.83 -9.13 30.98
CA GLN A 242 37.52 -9.33 32.40
C GLN A 242 36.01 -9.11 32.56
N PRO A 243 35.27 -9.98 33.27
CA PRO A 243 33.87 -9.72 33.56
C PRO A 243 33.78 -8.45 34.42
N VAL A 244 33.09 -7.43 33.92
CA VAL A 244 32.89 -6.17 34.66
C VAL A 244 31.98 -6.47 35.85
N SER A 245 32.54 -6.46 37.06
CA SER A 245 31.75 -6.56 38.29
C SER A 245 30.92 -5.29 38.44
N VAL A 246 29.60 -5.42 38.42
CA VAL A 246 28.69 -4.32 38.75
C VAL A 246 28.88 -4.01 40.25
N GLY A 247 29.56 -2.90 40.54
CA GLY A 247 29.84 -2.46 41.91
C GLY A 247 28.56 -2.12 42.67
N ARG A 248 28.39 -2.70 43.86
CA ARG A 248 27.34 -2.34 44.82
C ARG A 248 27.53 -0.88 45.27
N GLY A 249 26.42 -0.16 45.34
CA GLY A 249 26.33 1.29 45.49
C GLY A 249 27.15 1.90 46.64
N ALA A 250 27.84 2.99 46.30
CA ALA A 250 28.39 3.92 47.26
C ALA A 250 27.26 4.78 47.85
N ARG A 251 27.16 4.74 49.17
CA ARG A 251 26.21 5.47 50.02
C ARG A 251 26.71 6.91 50.18
N LEU A 252 25.98 7.90 49.63
CA LEU A 252 26.25 9.32 49.83
C LEU A 252 25.94 9.70 51.29
N ARG A 253 26.95 10.17 52.03
CA ARG A 253 26.79 10.90 53.29
C ARG A 253 26.55 12.37 52.94
N LEU A 254 25.41 12.92 53.35
CA LEU A 254 25.26 14.36 53.56
C LEU A 254 25.95 14.73 54.88
N THR A 255 26.89 15.65 54.83
CA THR A 255 27.34 16.42 56.00
C THR A 255 26.47 17.67 56.16
N ALA A 256 26.33 18.06 57.43
CA ALA A 256 25.36 18.98 58.03
C ALA A 256 25.24 20.36 57.40
#